data_AF-A0A1B6HGV2-F1
#
_entry.id   AF-A0A1B6HGV2-F1
#
_cell.length_a   1.000
_cell.length_b   1.000
_cell.length_c   1.000
_cell.angle_alpha   90.00
_cell.angle_beta   90.00
_cell.angle_gamma   90.00
#
_symmetry.space_group_name_H-M   'P 1'
#
loop_
_entity.id
_entity.type
_entity.pdbx_description
1 polymer ?
#
loop_
_entity_poly.entity_id
_entity_poly.type
_entity_poly.pdbx_seq_one_letter_code
_entity_poly.pdbx_strand_id
1 'polypeptide(L)'
;ERLKNIVEKLAVIAEHRIDLNKLDPRYEVTQDVRGQLKFLEELDRVERKRHDEQERELLLRAAKSRSKSEDPEQAKLKAKAKEMQRAEMEELRQREANLTALQAIGPRKKPRLDGSDSFSMSGQASCSSSTSNGSVNRSQTLRPRLKRVNIRDLLFLLETEKDTCHS
;
A
#
# COMPACT_ATOMS: atom_id res chain seq x y z
N GLU A 1 13.10 37.29 -16.53
CA GLU A 1 12.21 37.35 -15.34
C GLU A 1 11.49 36.04 -15.03
N ARG A 2 10.94 35.32 -16.01
CA ARG A 2 10.19 34.05 -15.81
C ARG A 2 10.92 33.00 -14.93
N LEU A 3 12.19 32.69 -15.24
CA LEU A 3 12.94 31.68 -14.47
C LEU A 3 13.15 32.10 -13.01
N LYS A 4 13.42 33.39 -12.77
CA LYS A 4 13.57 33.95 -11.41
C LYS A 4 12.29 33.72 -10.59
N ASN A 5 11.13 34.03 -11.17
CA ASN A 5 9.83 33.85 -10.53
C ASN A 5 9.55 32.38 -10.21
N ILE A 6 9.81 31.46 -11.14
CA ILE A 6 9.68 30.01 -10.90
C ILE A 6 10.56 29.57 -9.72
N VAL A 7 11.82 30.00 -9.68
CA VAL A 7 12.75 29.64 -8.60
C VAL A 7 12.31 30.22 -7.24
N GLU A 8 11.81 31.46 -7.21
CA GLU A 8 11.27 32.08 -5.99
C GLU A 8 10.05 31.31 -5.46
N LYS A 9 9.14 30.89 -6.34
CA LYS A 9 7.97 30.09 -5.95
C LYS A 9 8.36 28.70 -5.47
N LEU A 10 9.28 28.02 -6.15
CA LEU A 10 9.81 26.72 -5.70
C LEU A 10 10.52 26.82 -4.36
N ALA A 11 11.19 27.94 -4.08
CA ALA A 11 11.84 28.19 -2.80
C ALA A 11 10.82 28.29 -1.65
N VAL A 12 9.64 28.87 -1.88
CA VAL A 12 8.54 28.94 -0.90
C VAL A 12 7.90 27.56 -0.71
N ILE A 13 7.63 26.83 -1.79
CA ILE A 13 7.06 25.47 -1.73
C ILE A 13 7.99 24.52 -0.95
N ALA A 14 9.29 24.58 -1.24
CA ALA A 14 10.28 23.75 -0.55
C ALA A 14 10.36 24.06 0.95
N GLU A 15 10.18 25.32 1.35
CA GLU A 15 10.09 25.72 2.77
C GLU A 15 8.84 25.15 3.44
N HIS A 16 7.66 25.33 2.85
CA HIS A 16 6.42 24.78 3.40
C HIS A 16 6.46 23.26 3.57
N ARG A 17 7.15 22.54 2.68
CA ARG A 17 7.29 21.08 2.79
C ARG A 17 8.15 20.66 3.98
N ILE A 18 9.20 21.42 4.31
CA ILE A 18 10.07 21.12 5.46
C ILE A 18 9.58 21.78 6.75
N ASP A 19 8.61 22.69 6.67
CA ASP A 19 8.08 23.38 7.83
C ASP A 19 7.37 22.41 8.79
N LEU A 20 7.82 22.47 10.03
CA LEU A 20 7.33 21.64 11.12
C LEU A 20 6.16 22.33 11.82
N ASN A 21 5.13 22.74 11.07
CA ASN A 21 3.95 23.44 11.62
C ASN A 21 3.28 22.67 12.75
N LYS A 22 3.40 21.33 12.73
CA LYS A 22 2.90 20.43 13.79
C LYS A 22 3.63 20.55 15.13
N LEU A 23 4.74 21.30 15.20
CA LEU A 23 5.48 21.58 16.43
C LEU A 23 5.09 22.93 17.07
N ASP A 24 4.29 23.76 16.40
CA ASP A 24 3.75 24.98 17.04
C ASP A 24 2.77 24.53 18.15
N PRO A 25 2.94 24.97 19.41
CA PRO A 25 2.01 24.68 20.50
C PRO A 25 0.56 25.10 20.22
N ARG A 26 0.33 26.02 19.28
CA ARG A 26 -0.99 26.47 18.84
C ARG A 26 -1.53 25.71 17.63
N TYR A 27 -0.81 24.71 17.14
CA TYR A 27 -1.27 23.89 16.01
C TYR A 27 -2.43 23.00 16.45
N GLU A 28 -3.61 23.27 15.90
CA GLU A 28 -4.80 22.46 16.11
C GLU A 28 -5.17 21.72 14.82
N VAL A 29 -5.39 20.40 14.94
CA VAL A 29 -5.92 19.60 13.83
C VAL A 29 -7.43 19.78 13.82
N THR A 30 -7.95 20.54 12.85
CA THR A 30 -9.39 20.82 12.73
C THR A 30 -10.16 19.72 12.01
N GLN A 31 -9.53 19.06 11.02
CA GLN A 31 -10.17 18.02 10.20
C GLN A 31 -9.18 16.91 9.83
N ASP A 32 -9.56 15.65 10.08
CA ASP A 32 -8.80 14.48 9.63
C ASP A 32 -9.28 13.98 8.27
N VAL A 33 -9.05 14.77 7.22
CA VAL A 33 -9.43 14.42 5.84
C VAL A 33 -8.76 13.12 5.39
N ARG A 34 -7.52 12.88 5.82
CA ARG A 34 -6.79 11.66 5.43
C ARG A 34 -7.39 10.41 6.08
N GLY A 35 -7.80 10.50 7.35
CA GLY A 35 -8.54 9.44 8.02
C GLY A 35 -9.90 9.20 7.38
N GLN A 36 -10.63 10.26 7.04
CA GLN A 36 -11.92 10.16 6.34
C GLN A 36 -11.79 9.46 4.98
N LEU A 37 -10.79 9.81 4.18
CA LEU A 37 -10.53 9.15 2.89
C LEU A 37 -10.22 7.65 3.07
N LYS A 38 -9.37 7.29 4.04
CA LYS A 38 -9.11 5.88 4.36
C LYS A 38 -10.35 5.12 4.81
N PHE A 39 -11.23 5.78 5.55
CA PHE A 39 -12.49 5.18 5.97
C PHE A 39 -13.41 4.90 4.77
N LEU A 40 -13.50 5.83 3.81
CA LEU A 40 -14.23 5.60 2.56
C LEU A 40 -13.63 4.45 1.74
N GLU A 41 -12.29 4.39 1.62
CA GLU A 41 -11.62 3.27 0.95
C GLU A 41 -11.94 1.91 1.59
N GLU A 42 -12.01 1.85 2.93
CA GLU A 42 -12.36 0.62 3.64
C GLU A 42 -13.85 0.28 3.50
N LEU A 43 -14.74 1.28 3.51
CA LEU A 43 -16.16 1.08 3.22
C LEU A 43 -16.37 0.45 1.84
N ASP A 44 -15.75 1.01 0.80
CA ASP A 44 -15.82 0.46 -0.55
C ASP A 44 -15.27 -0.97 -0.61
N ARG A 45 -14.22 -1.26 0.16
CA ARG A 45 -13.63 -2.59 0.26
C ARG A 45 -14.60 -3.59 0.89
N VAL A 46 -15.29 -3.20 1.96
CA VAL A 46 -16.30 -4.03 2.64
C VAL A 46 -17.51 -4.25 1.73
N GLU A 47 -17.97 -3.21 1.03
CA GLU A 47 -19.10 -3.31 0.10
C GLU A 47 -18.81 -4.28 -1.05
N ARG A 48 -17.63 -4.18 -1.67
CA ARG A 48 -17.18 -5.14 -2.70
C ARG A 48 -17.18 -6.57 -2.18
N LYS A 49 -16.60 -6.82 -1.00
CA LYS A 49 -16.61 -8.16 -0.39
C LYS A 49 -18.03 -8.68 -0.17
N ARG A 50 -18.94 -7.84 0.35
CA ARG A 50 -20.34 -8.24 0.58
C ARG A 50 -21.03 -8.61 -0.73
N HIS A 51 -20.78 -7.86 -1.81
CA HIS A 51 -21.32 -8.14 -3.13
C HIS A 51 -20.79 -9.49 -3.67
N ASP A 52 -19.49 -9.70 -3.61
CA ASP A 52 -18.85 -10.96 -4.05
C ASP A 52 -19.37 -12.16 -3.25
N GLU A 53 -19.56 -12.00 -1.94
CA GLU A 53 -20.14 -13.03 -1.06
C GLU A 53 -21.59 -13.33 -1.43
N GLN A 54 -22.41 -12.32 -1.74
CA GLN A 54 -23.79 -12.49 -2.19
C GLN A 54 -23.88 -13.24 -3.52
N GLU A 55 -23.03 -12.89 -4.50
CA GLU A 55 -22.96 -13.62 -5.78
C GLU A 55 -22.56 -15.08 -5.57
N ARG A 56 -21.58 -15.32 -4.70
CA ARG A 56 -21.13 -16.66 -4.33
C ARG A 56 -22.23 -17.46 -3.63
N GLU A 57 -22.96 -16.85 -2.71
CA GLU A 57 -24.09 -17.48 -2.02
C GLU A 57 -25.19 -17.85 -3.01
N LEU A 58 -25.52 -16.96 -3.95
CA LEU A 58 -26.51 -17.21 -5.00
C LEU A 58 -26.13 -18.42 -5.87
N LEU A 59 -24.86 -18.51 -6.28
CA LEU A 59 -24.35 -19.64 -7.05
C LEU A 59 -24.41 -20.95 -6.26
N LEU A 60 -24.00 -20.94 -4.99
CA LEU A 60 -24.09 -22.11 -4.11
C LEU A 60 -25.55 -22.52 -3.86
N ARG A 61 -26.46 -21.56 -3.72
CA ARG A 61 -27.90 -21.81 -3.57
C ARG A 61 -28.49 -22.44 -4.83
N ALA A 62 -28.11 -21.96 -6.02
CA ALA A 62 -28.50 -22.56 -7.29
C ALA A 62 -27.99 -24.01 -7.42
N ALA A 63 -26.75 -24.27 -7.00
CA ALA A 63 -26.17 -25.62 -7.04
C ALA A 63 -26.87 -26.61 -6.08
N LYS A 64 -27.31 -26.14 -4.91
CA LYS A 64 -28.04 -26.95 -3.91
C LYS A 64 -29.50 -27.19 -4.30
N SER A 65 -30.05 -26.46 -5.28
CA SER A 65 -31.41 -26.69 -5.76
C SER A 65 -31.54 -28.09 -6.39
N ARG A 66 -32.57 -28.83 -5.94
CA ARG A 66 -32.93 -30.15 -6.47
C ARG A 66 -33.91 -30.08 -7.65
N SER A 67 -34.28 -28.87 -8.10
CA SER A 67 -35.19 -28.70 -9.24
C SER A 67 -34.54 -29.22 -10.54
N LYS A 68 -35.19 -30.19 -11.18
CA LYS A 68 -34.90 -30.60 -12.56
C LYS A 68 -35.65 -29.66 -13.53
N SER A 69 -35.45 -28.36 -13.40
CA SER A 69 -35.99 -27.41 -14.38
C SER A 69 -35.04 -27.39 -15.58
N GLU A 70 -35.59 -27.64 -16.78
CA GLU A 70 -34.94 -27.60 -18.09
C GLU A 70 -34.54 -26.17 -18.54
N ASP A 71 -34.39 -25.25 -17.59
CA ASP A 71 -34.03 -23.87 -17.87
C ASP A 71 -32.52 -23.79 -18.16
N PRO A 72 -32.11 -23.45 -19.40
CA PRO A 72 -30.71 -23.41 -19.78
C PRO A 72 -29.89 -22.41 -18.93
N GLU A 73 -30.51 -21.39 -18.34
CA GLU A 73 -29.82 -20.46 -17.44
C GLU A 73 -29.49 -21.09 -16.09
N GLN A 74 -30.38 -21.91 -15.53
CA GLN A 74 -30.11 -22.64 -14.29
C GLN A 74 -29.02 -23.71 -14.46
N ALA A 75 -28.96 -24.36 -15.63
CA ALA A 75 -27.90 -25.30 -15.94
C ALA A 75 -26.52 -24.63 -15.97
N LYS A 76 -26.42 -23.42 -16.57
CA LYS A 76 -25.20 -22.60 -16.56
C LYS A 76 -24.79 -22.19 -15.15
N LEU A 77 -25.74 -21.74 -14.33
CA LEU A 77 -25.47 -21.36 -12.92
C LEU A 77 -24.94 -22.55 -12.10
N LYS A 78 -25.53 -23.74 -12.27
CA LYS A 78 -25.09 -24.96 -11.61
C LYS A 78 -23.70 -25.42 -12.09
N ALA A 79 -23.42 -25.31 -13.39
CA ALA A 79 -22.09 -25.60 -13.94
C ALA A 79 -21.03 -24.63 -13.40
N LYS A 80 -21.32 -23.32 -13.40
CA LYS A 80 -20.45 -22.27 -12.84
C LYS A 80 -20.17 -22.50 -11.36
N ALA A 81 -21.17 -22.92 -10.59
CA ALA A 81 -20.98 -23.24 -9.17
C ALA A 81 -20.10 -24.48 -8.95
N LYS A 82 -20.24 -25.53 -9.77
CA LYS A 82 -19.37 -26.72 -9.71
C LYS A 82 -17.93 -26.41 -10.11
N GLU A 83 -17.74 -25.54 -11.10
CA GLU A 83 -16.43 -25.02 -11.52
C GLU A 83 -15.78 -24.19 -10.41
N MET A 84 -16.52 -23.27 -9.80
CA MET A 84 -16.05 -22.47 -8.66
C MET A 84 -15.59 -23.36 -7.50
N GLN A 85 -16.35 -24.40 -7.16
CA GLN A 85 -15.98 -25.34 -6.09
C GLN A 85 -14.70 -26.13 -6.43
N ARG A 86 -14.53 -26.50 -7.70
CA ARG A 86 -13.32 -27.20 -8.17
C ARG A 86 -12.10 -26.27 -8.11
N ALA A 87 -12.24 -25.03 -8.58
CA ALA A 87 -11.19 -24.03 -8.55
C ALA A 87 -10.74 -23.73 -7.10
N GLU A 88 -11.68 -23.62 -6.16
CA GLU A 88 -11.35 -23.37 -4.75
C GLU A 88 -10.59 -24.54 -4.11
N MET A 89 -10.99 -25.79 -4.37
CA MET A 89 -10.25 -26.96 -3.88
C MET A 89 -8.85 -27.06 -4.51
N GLU A 90 -8.72 -26.71 -5.78
CA GLU A 90 -7.44 -26.71 -6.48
C GLU A 90 -6.50 -25.60 -5.97
N GLU A 91 -7.04 -24.42 -5.69
CA GLU A 91 -6.30 -23.32 -5.07
C GLU A 91 -5.82 -23.70 -3.66
N LEU A 92 -6.68 -24.33 -2.85
CA LEU A 92 -6.30 -24.82 -1.53
C LEU A 92 -5.14 -25.82 -1.63
N ARG A 93 -5.27 -26.81 -2.53
CA ARG A 93 -4.22 -27.80 -2.79
C ARG A 93 -2.91 -27.14 -3.25
N GLN A 94 -3.00 -26.12 -4.10
CA GLN A 94 -1.82 -25.39 -4.58
C GLN A 94 -1.16 -24.58 -3.47
N ARG A 95 -1.95 -23.93 -2.60
CA ARG A 95 -1.42 -23.22 -1.42
C ARG A 95 -0.73 -24.18 -0.45
N GLU A 96 -1.31 -25.35 -0.20
CA GLU A 96 -0.70 -26.40 0.62
C GLU A 96 0.60 -26.95 0.01
N ALA A 97 0.61 -27.18 -1.31
CA ALA A 97 1.82 -27.59 -2.02
C ALA A 97 2.93 -26.53 -1.95
N ASN A 98 2.59 -25.24 -2.12
CA ASN A 98 3.54 -24.14 -2.01
C ASN A 98 4.09 -23.99 -0.58
N LEU A 99 3.23 -24.13 0.43
CA LEU A 99 3.64 -24.11 1.83
C LEU A 99 4.60 -25.26 2.15
N THR A 100 4.30 -26.46 1.64
CA THR A 100 5.17 -27.64 1.75
C THR A 100 6.50 -27.43 1.02
N ALA A 101 6.48 -26.83 -0.17
CA ALA A 101 7.69 -26.51 -0.92
C ALA A 101 8.58 -25.50 -0.18
N LEU A 102 8.00 -24.47 0.43
CA LEU A 102 8.73 -23.50 1.26
C LEU A 102 9.36 -24.15 2.50
N GLN A 103 8.63 -25.06 3.15
CA GLN A 103 9.18 -25.85 4.27
C GLN A 103 10.32 -26.77 3.81
N ALA A 104 10.19 -27.39 2.63
CA ALA A 104 11.19 -28.32 2.08
C ALA A 104 12.45 -27.63 1.54
N ILE A 105 12.37 -26.37 1.06
CA ILE A 105 13.51 -25.60 0.54
C ILE A 105 14.59 -25.39 1.61
N GLY A 106 14.23 -25.37 2.90
CA GLY A 106 15.15 -25.25 4.03
C GLY A 106 16.06 -24.00 4.00
N PRO A 107 16.90 -23.78 5.02
CA PRO A 107 17.90 -22.71 4.99
C PRO A 107 18.95 -23.02 3.93
N ARG A 108 18.80 -22.46 2.72
CA ARG A 108 19.83 -22.58 1.67
C ARG A 108 21.12 -21.93 2.15
N LYS A 109 22.15 -22.74 2.39
CA LYS A 109 23.53 -22.26 2.38
C LYS A 109 23.82 -21.84 0.93
N LYS A 110 23.90 -20.53 0.69
CA LYS A 110 24.41 -20.01 -0.59
C LYS A 110 25.78 -20.63 -0.82
N PRO A 111 26.04 -21.33 -1.94
CA PRO A 111 27.40 -21.63 -2.35
C PRO A 111 28.12 -20.29 -2.49
N ARG A 112 29.20 -20.11 -1.73
CA ARG A 112 30.09 -18.96 -1.90
C ARG A 112 30.68 -19.09 -3.30
N LEU A 113 30.27 -18.21 -4.20
CA LEU A 113 31.01 -17.98 -5.43
C LEU A 113 32.31 -17.29 -4.98
N ASP A 114 33.43 -18.02 -5.05
CA ASP A 114 34.75 -17.45 -4.80
C ASP A 114 35.05 -16.43 -5.89
N GLY A 115 35.29 -15.18 -5.48
CA GLY A 115 35.46 -14.05 -6.39
C GLY A 115 35.55 -12.72 -5.66
N SER A 116 36.68 -12.51 -4.97
CA SER A 116 37.26 -11.21 -4.61
C SER A 116 36.48 -10.28 -3.67
N ASP A 117 37.00 -10.18 -2.43
CA ASP A 117 37.04 -9.03 -1.52
C ASP A 117 35.80 -8.12 -1.36
N SER A 118 35.13 -8.24 -0.22
CA SER A 118 35.21 -7.23 0.86
C SER A 118 34.16 -7.49 1.95
N PHE A 119 34.64 -7.51 3.20
CA PHE A 119 33.94 -7.41 4.49
C PHE A 119 32.40 -7.31 4.49
N SER A 120 31.75 -8.32 5.09
CA SER A 120 30.42 -8.13 5.68
C SER A 120 30.22 -9.05 6.88
N MET A 121 30.08 -8.36 8.01
CA MET A 121 29.85 -8.83 9.37
C MET A 121 28.75 -9.90 9.50
N SER A 122 29.08 -10.92 10.27
CA SER A 122 28.17 -11.77 11.04
C SER A 122 27.19 -10.96 11.89
N GLY A 123 25.90 -11.32 11.89
CA GLY A 123 24.93 -10.70 12.79
C GLY A 123 23.52 -11.23 12.64
N GLN A 124 23.30 -12.46 13.11
CA GLN A 124 21.98 -13.03 13.39
C GLN A 124 21.47 -12.42 14.70
N ALA A 125 20.31 -11.76 14.71
CA ALA A 125 19.49 -11.63 15.92
C ALA A 125 18.06 -11.18 15.59
N SER A 126 17.15 -12.01 16.08
CA SER A 126 15.72 -11.83 16.19
C SER A 126 15.31 -10.67 17.10
N CYS A 127 14.12 -10.17 16.80
CA CYS A 127 13.28 -9.25 17.54
C CYS A 127 13.12 -9.57 19.04
N SER A 128 13.35 -8.56 19.88
CA SER A 128 12.66 -8.39 21.17
C SER A 128 12.81 -6.95 21.67
N SER A 129 11.67 -6.24 21.68
CA SER A 129 11.24 -5.19 22.62
C SER A 129 12.31 -4.38 23.38
N SER A 130 12.41 -3.09 23.05
CA SER A 130 12.93 -2.04 23.93
C SER A 130 11.86 -0.98 24.18
N THR A 131 11.18 -1.08 25.32
CA THR A 131 10.43 0.03 25.92
C THR A 131 11.30 0.59 27.03
N SER A 132 12.08 1.63 26.75
CA SER A 132 12.50 2.59 27.76
C SER A 132 13.19 3.81 27.15
N ASN A 133 12.80 4.95 27.72
CA ASN A 133 13.51 6.21 27.82
C ASN A 133 13.85 7.03 26.57
N GLY A 134 13.59 8.33 26.73
CA GLY A 134 14.44 9.33 26.09
C GLY A 134 13.68 10.59 25.78
N SER A 135 13.53 11.46 26.79
CA SER A 135 13.50 12.90 26.54
C SER A 135 14.71 13.24 25.68
N VAL A 136 14.47 13.53 24.41
CA VAL A 136 15.49 14.10 23.52
C VAL A 136 14.92 15.42 23.04
N ASN A 137 15.34 16.48 23.72
CA ASN A 137 15.52 17.79 23.14
C ASN A 137 16.33 17.62 21.84
N ARG A 138 15.64 17.33 20.74
CA ARG A 138 16.24 17.41 19.41
C ARG A 138 16.37 18.88 19.10
N SER A 139 17.54 19.40 19.50
CA SER A 139 18.29 20.45 18.84
C SER A 139 17.58 20.93 17.58
N GLN A 140 17.18 22.21 17.61
CA GLN A 140 16.74 22.97 16.45
C GLN A 140 17.60 22.56 15.26
N THR A 141 17.04 21.72 14.39
CA THR A 141 17.75 21.19 13.24
C THR A 141 18.25 22.38 12.44
N LEU A 142 19.57 22.55 12.37
CA LEU A 142 20.22 23.60 11.59
C LEU A 142 19.65 23.53 10.18
N ARG A 143 18.78 24.49 9.81
CA ARG A 143 18.17 24.52 8.48
C ARG A 143 19.32 24.55 7.48
N PRO A 144 19.43 23.58 6.55
CA PRO A 144 20.49 23.60 5.56
C PRO A 144 20.41 24.92 4.78
N ARG A 145 21.57 25.57 4.56
CA ARG A 145 21.66 26.87 3.88
C ARG A 145 21.14 26.85 2.44
N LEU A 146 20.92 25.67 1.88
CA LEU A 146 20.42 25.43 0.54
C LEU A 146 19.01 24.86 0.60
N LYS A 147 18.08 25.49 -0.12
CA LYS A 147 16.72 24.98 -0.32
C LYS A 147 16.78 23.83 -1.32
N ARG A 148 16.43 22.62 -0.88
CA ARG A 148 16.31 21.45 -1.76
C ARG A 148 14.91 21.38 -2.37
N VAL A 149 14.83 21.42 -3.69
CA VAL A 149 13.59 21.29 -4.45
C VAL A 149 13.44 19.85 -4.94
N ASN A 150 12.26 19.26 -4.78
CA ASN A 150 11.93 17.94 -5.31
C ASN A 150 11.07 18.07 -6.57
N ILE A 151 11.01 17.01 -7.38
CA ILE A 151 10.13 16.97 -8.57
C ILE A 151 8.66 17.23 -8.23
N ARG A 152 8.20 16.83 -7.04
CA ARG A 152 6.84 17.11 -6.56
C ARG A 152 6.55 18.60 -6.39
N ASP A 153 7.54 19.40 -6.00
CA ASP A 153 7.37 20.85 -5.86
C ASP A 153 7.20 21.50 -7.24
N LEU A 154 7.94 20.99 -8.24
CA LEU A 154 7.81 21.44 -9.62
C LEU A 154 6.45 21.07 -10.19
N LEU A 155 5.99 19.83 -10.00
CA LEU A 155 4.67 19.41 -10.45
C LEU A 155 3.57 20.26 -9.81
N PHE A 156 3.62 20.45 -8.49
CA PHE A 156 2.67 21.30 -7.77
C PHE A 156 2.67 22.74 -8.30
N LEU A 157 3.84 23.33 -8.53
CA LEU A 157 3.93 24.68 -9.10
C LEU A 157 3.31 24.73 -10.50
N LEU A 158 3.61 23.77 -11.36
CA LEU A 158 3.11 23.75 -12.73
C LEU A 158 1.60 23.52 -12.81
N GLU A 159 1.03 22.75 -11.86
CA GLU A 159 -0.42 22.50 -11.72
C GLU A 159 -1.19 23.71 -11.14
N THR A 160 -0.53 24.56 -10.35
CA THR A 160 -1.17 25.71 -9.70
C THR A 160 -1.08 27.00 -10.52
N GLU A 161 -0.06 27.12 -11.37
CA GLU A 161 0.19 28.31 -12.18
C GLU A 161 -0.63 28.30 -13.48
N LYS A 162 -1.44 29.35 -13.67
CA LYS A 162 -2.31 29.52 -14.84
C LYS A 162 -1.55 29.59 -16.17
N ASP A 163 -0.32 30.08 -16.15
CA ASP A 163 0.50 30.24 -17.36
C ASP A 163 1.10 28.91 -17.84
N THR A 164 1.15 27.88 -16.98
CA THR A 164 1.69 26.55 -17.29
C THR A 164 0.61 25.47 -17.33
N CYS A 165 -0.52 25.69 -16.68
CA CYS A 165 -1.73 24.89 -16.85
C CYS A 165 -2.37 25.19 -18.21
N HIS A 166 -2.19 24.28 -19.17
CA HIS A 166 -3.10 24.23 -20.32
C HIS A 166 -4.39 23.55 -19.88
N SER A 167 -5.46 24.34 -19.74
CA SER A 167 -6.85 23.89 -19.82
C SER A 167 -7.57 24.73 -20.86
#